data_AF-A0A2A4RQV6-F1
#
_entry.id   AF-A0A2A4RQV6-F1
#
_cell.length_a   1.000
_cell.length_b   1.000
_cell.length_c   1.000
_cell.angle_alpha   90.00
_cell.angle_beta   90.00
_cell.angle_gamma   90.00
#
_symmetry.space_group_name_H-M   'P 1'
#
loop_
_entity.id
_entity.type
_entity.pdbx_description
1 polymer ?
#
loop_
_entity_poly.entity_id
_entity_poly.type
_entity_poly.pdbx_seq_one_letter_code
_entity_poly.pdbx_strand_id
1 'polypeptide(L)'
;MAKAVADPEEIRRFAQLLKRFGSGMDQQLSQMNGQMANLSQSWRDQEHAKFQNEFEQTMRQLAKFQEAIDEQVPFLLRKADRLEEYLRQR
;
A
#
# COMPACT_ATOMS: atom_id res chain seq x y z
N MET A 1 11.28 21.07 27.02
CA MET A 1 11.75 21.39 25.65
C MET A 1 11.41 20.22 24.75
N ALA A 2 10.40 20.34 23.89
CA ALA A 2 9.95 19.23 23.07
C ALA A 2 11.02 18.94 22.01
N LYS A 3 11.79 17.86 22.23
CA LYS A 3 12.66 17.33 21.19
C LYS A 3 11.75 16.80 20.10
N ALA A 4 11.76 17.42 18.93
CA ALA A 4 11.28 16.76 17.72
C ALA A 4 12.16 15.51 17.54
N VAL A 5 11.60 14.32 17.83
CA VAL A 5 12.30 13.03 17.71
C VAL A 5 12.29 12.52 16.26
N ALA A 6 11.70 13.28 15.33
CA ALA A 6 11.55 12.88 13.94
C ALA A 6 11.91 14.03 12.98
N ASP A 7 12.60 13.69 11.89
CA ASP A 7 12.91 14.59 10.78
C ASP A 7 11.70 14.67 9.81
N PRO A 8 11.12 15.87 9.58
CA PRO A 8 10.05 16.07 8.59
C PRO A 8 10.40 15.54 7.19
N GLU A 9 11.65 15.68 6.76
CA GLU A 9 12.08 15.27 5.42
C GLU A 9 12.15 13.74 5.29
N GLU A 10 12.56 13.03 6.33
CA GLU A 10 12.48 11.56 6.35
C GLU A 10 11.03 11.08 6.26
N ILE A 11 10.10 11.71 6.99
CA ILE A 11 8.68 11.36 6.93
C ILE A 11 8.12 11.60 5.52
N ARG A 12 8.46 12.73 4.88
CA ARG A 12 8.04 13.03 3.49
C ARG A 12 8.58 12.01 2.51
N ARG A 13 9.87 11.68 2.60
CA ARG A 13 10.51 10.67 1.75
C ARG A 13 9.81 9.31 1.88
N PHE A 14 9.52 8.88 3.10
CA PHE A 14 8.79 7.64 3.35
C PHE A 14 7.36 7.68 2.81
N ALA A 15 6.60 8.75 3.06
CA ALA A 15 5.24 8.89 2.55
C ALA A 15 5.19 8.83 1.01
N GLN A 16 6.14 9.47 0.32
CA GLN A 16 6.24 9.40 -1.13
C GLN A 16 6.62 8.00 -1.62
N LEU A 17 7.52 7.30 -0.93
CA LEU A 17 7.85 5.91 -1.24
C LEU A 17 6.63 5.00 -1.08
N LEU A 18 5.90 5.14 0.03
CA LEU A 18 4.69 4.37 0.32
C LEU A 18 3.61 4.59 -0.74
N LYS A 19 3.41 5.85 -1.17
CA LYS A 19 2.48 6.19 -2.26
C LYS A 19 2.86 5.49 -3.57
N ARG A 20 4.13 5.57 -3.98
CA ARG A 20 4.61 4.92 -5.21
C ARG A 20 4.48 3.40 -5.13
N PHE A 21 4.78 2.82 -3.97
CA PHE A 21 4.61 1.40 -3.72
C PHE A 21 3.15 0.99 -3.93
N GLY A 22 2.19 1.70 -3.31
CA GLY A 22 0.77 1.40 -3.47
C GLY A 22 0.30 1.46 -4.92
N SER A 23 0.66 2.53 -5.65
CA SER A 23 0.32 2.65 -7.08
C SER A 23 0.91 1.53 -7.94
N GLY A 24 2.14 1.10 -7.66
CA GLY A 24 2.76 -0.03 -8.36
C GLY A 24 2.11 -1.37 -8.00
N MET A 25 1.72 -1.54 -6.74
CA MET A 25 1.04 -2.73 -6.25
C MET A 25 -0.31 -2.92 -6.96
N ASP A 26 -1.14 -1.87 -7.05
CA ASP A 26 -2.44 -1.94 -7.73
C ASP A 26 -2.35 -2.42 -9.18
N GLN A 27 -1.37 -1.90 -9.93
CA GLN A 27 -1.10 -2.33 -11.31
C GLN A 27 -0.73 -3.82 -11.40
N GLN A 28 0.14 -4.29 -10.50
CA GLN A 28 0.56 -5.69 -10.45
C GLN A 28 -0.60 -6.62 -10.05
N LEU A 29 -1.43 -6.21 -9.08
CA LEU A 29 -2.60 -6.97 -8.65
C LEU A 29 -3.62 -7.11 -9.78
N SER A 30 -3.86 -6.04 -10.54
CA SER A 30 -4.73 -6.10 -11.73
C SER A 30 -4.17 -7.07 -12.78
N GLN A 31 -2.86 -7.09 -13.00
CA GLN A 31 -2.22 -8.04 -13.92
C GLN A 31 -2.39 -9.49 -13.45
N MET A 32 -2.16 -9.75 -12.16
CA MET A 32 -2.30 -11.09 -11.58
C MET A 32 -3.74 -11.62 -11.69
N ASN A 33 -4.75 -10.78 -11.45
CA ASN A 33 -6.15 -11.15 -11.64
C ASN A 33 -6.45 -11.57 -13.10
N GLY A 34 -5.91 -10.84 -14.08
CA GLY A 34 -6.04 -11.19 -15.49
C GLY A 34 -5.37 -12.53 -15.83
N GLN A 35 -4.17 -12.78 -15.29
CA GLN A 35 -3.48 -14.07 -15.48
C GLN A 35 -4.23 -15.22 -14.81
N MET A 36 -4.81 -15.01 -13.63
CA MET A 36 -5.62 -16.01 -12.94
C MET A 36 -6.86 -16.38 -13.76
N ALA A 37 -7.56 -15.40 -14.34
CA ALA A 37 -8.70 -15.64 -15.21
C ALA A 37 -8.34 -16.48 -16.45
N ASN A 38 -7.14 -16.26 -17.03
CA ASN A 38 -6.64 -17.08 -18.13
C ASN A 38 -6.29 -18.50 -17.66
N LEU A 39 -5.67 -18.66 -16.48
CA LEU A 39 -5.35 -19.96 -15.90
C LEU A 39 -6.60 -20.80 -15.64
N SER A 40 -7.69 -20.18 -15.19
CA SER A 40 -8.98 -20.85 -15.00
C SER A 40 -9.59 -21.38 -16.30
N GLN A 41 -9.11 -20.96 -17.46
CA GLN A 41 -9.55 -21.54 -18.74
C GLN A 41 -8.93 -22.91 -19.00
N SER A 42 -7.70 -23.17 -18.56
CA SER A 42 -6.98 -24.43 -18.81
C SER A 42 -6.94 -25.36 -17.61
N TRP A 43 -7.10 -24.84 -16.39
CA TRP A 43 -7.09 -25.62 -15.15
C TRP A 43 -8.45 -25.55 -14.46
N ARG A 44 -9.20 -26.67 -14.45
CA ARG A 44 -10.61 -26.73 -14.00
C ARG A 44 -10.91 -27.95 -13.14
N ASP A 45 -10.09 -28.20 -12.13
CA ASP A 45 -10.29 -29.28 -11.17
C ASP A 45 -10.51 -28.73 -9.74
N GLN A 46 -10.62 -29.64 -8.78
CA GLN A 46 -10.82 -29.30 -7.38
C GLN A 46 -9.61 -28.58 -6.76
N GLU A 47 -8.40 -28.86 -7.23
CA GLU A 47 -7.18 -28.21 -6.72
C GLU A 47 -7.11 -26.76 -7.20
N HIS A 48 -7.48 -26.50 -8.45
CA HIS A 48 -7.65 -25.13 -8.94
C HIS A 48 -8.66 -24.35 -8.10
N ALA A 49 -9.81 -24.96 -7.76
CA ALA A 49 -10.82 -24.30 -6.94
C ALA A 49 -10.31 -23.95 -5.53
N LYS A 50 -9.52 -24.83 -4.90
CA LYS A 50 -8.88 -24.54 -3.60
C LYS A 50 -7.88 -23.40 -3.72
N PHE A 51 -6.98 -23.48 -4.71
CA PHE A 51 -5.98 -22.46 -4.97
C PHE A 51 -6.62 -21.09 -5.24
N GLN A 52 -7.68 -21.05 -6.08
CA GLN A 52 -8.40 -19.82 -6.38
C GLN A 52 -8.97 -19.15 -5.13
N ASN A 53 -9.57 -19.93 -4.22
CA ASN A 53 -10.10 -19.39 -2.97
C ASN A 53 -9.00 -18.75 -2.10
N GLU A 54 -7.85 -19.39 -1.96
CA GLU A 54 -6.70 -18.86 -1.19
C GLU A 54 -6.09 -17.63 -1.85
N PHE A 55 -5.96 -17.66 -3.17
CA PHE A 55 -5.49 -16.54 -3.98
C PHE A 55 -6.39 -15.32 -3.79
N GLU A 56 -7.70 -15.47 -3.97
CA GLU A 56 -8.67 -14.38 -3.81
C GLU A 56 -8.70 -13.83 -2.38
N GLN A 57 -8.53 -14.68 -1.35
CA GLN A 57 -8.40 -14.22 0.04
C GLN A 57 -7.18 -13.32 0.21
N THR A 58 -6.04 -13.72 -0.35
CA THR A 58 -4.80 -12.94 -0.30
C THR A 58 -4.95 -11.62 -1.05
N MET A 59 -5.56 -11.64 -2.24
CA MET A 59 -5.84 -10.43 -3.02
C MET A 59 -6.69 -9.42 -2.25
N ARG A 60 -7.71 -9.88 -1.51
CA ARG A 60 -8.51 -9.01 -0.64
C ARG A 60 -7.70 -8.36 0.47
N GLN A 61 -6.74 -9.09 1.06
CA GLN A 61 -5.87 -8.53 2.10
C GLN A 61 -4.92 -7.46 1.54
N LEU A 62 -4.44 -7.65 0.32
CA LEU A 62 -3.60 -6.67 -0.38
C LEU A 62 -4.41 -5.42 -0.79
N ALA A 63 -5.66 -5.59 -1.22
CA ALA A 63 -6.56 -4.47 -1.48
C ALA A 63 -6.81 -3.61 -0.21
N LYS A 64 -7.03 -4.26 0.94
CA LYS A 64 -7.12 -3.53 2.23
C LYS A 64 -5.83 -2.79 2.59
N PHE A 65 -4.67 -3.34 2.23
CA PHE A 65 -3.41 -2.63 2.44
C PHE A 65 -3.29 -1.42 1.52
N GLN A 66 -3.80 -1.50 0.29
CA GLN A 66 -3.89 -0.35 -0.61
C GLN A 66 -4.74 0.78 -0.01
N GLU A 67 -5.92 0.45 0.52
CA GLU A 67 -6.78 1.42 1.22
C GLU A 67 -6.04 2.07 2.41
N ALA A 68 -5.31 1.27 3.19
CA ALA A 68 -4.51 1.79 4.29
C ALA A 68 -3.41 2.74 3.80
N ILE A 69 -2.75 2.47 2.68
CA ILE A 69 -1.76 3.39 2.08
C ILE A 69 -2.42 4.73 1.76
N ASP A 70 -3.60 4.72 1.15
CA ASP A 70 -4.32 5.92 0.73
C ASP A 70 -4.75 6.79 1.92
N GLU A 71 -5.00 6.19 3.09
CA GLU A 71 -5.25 6.90 4.35
C GLU A 71 -3.97 7.41 5.03
N GLN A 72 -2.92 6.58 5.07
CA GLN A 72 -1.71 6.86 5.84
C GLN A 72 -0.80 7.90 5.16
N VAL A 73 -0.74 7.93 3.83
CA VAL A 73 0.09 8.90 3.10
C VAL A 73 -0.28 10.35 3.45
N PRO A 74 -1.55 10.79 3.36
CA PRO A 74 -1.96 12.13 3.77
C PRO A 74 -1.73 12.41 5.26
N PHE A 75 -1.85 11.41 6.13
CA PHE A 75 -1.54 11.56 7.55
C PHE A 75 -0.06 11.87 7.78
N LEU A 76 0.84 11.11 7.13
CA LEU A 76 2.29 11.30 7.25
C LEU A 76 2.73 12.67 6.71
N LEU A 77 2.18 13.10 5.58
CA LEU A 77 2.48 14.42 5.01
C LEU A 77 2.07 15.56 5.97
N ARG A 78 0.83 15.52 6.49
CA ARG A 78 0.37 16.50 7.50
C ARG A 78 1.22 16.48 8.77
N LYS A 79 1.71 15.32 9.19
CA LYS A 79 2.60 15.18 10.35
C LYS A 79 3.96 15.85 10.08
N ALA A 80 4.53 15.66 8.90
CA ALA A 80 5.77 16.33 8.49
C ALA A 80 5.61 17.85 8.48
N ASP A 81 4.52 18.37 7.91
CA ASP A 81 4.26 19.81 7.82
C ASP A 81 4.20 20.46 9.22
N ARG A 82 3.46 19.84 10.15
CA ARG A 82 3.39 20.33 11.55
C ARG A 82 4.73 20.30 12.26
N LEU A 83 5.55 19.27 12.01
CA LEU A 83 6.89 19.18 12.60
C LEU A 83 7.82 20.27 12.04
N GLU A 84 7.74 20.55 10.74
CA GLU A 84 8.51 21.62 10.12
C GLU A 84 8.10 23.00 10.67
N GLU A 85 6.80 23.27 10.80
CA GLU A 85 6.30 24.50 11.43
C GLU A 85 6.82 24.67 12.85
N TYR A 86 6.80 23.59 13.64
CA TYR A 86 7.31 23.61 15.02
C TYR A 86 8.82 23.89 15.07
N LEU A 87 9.61 23.31 14.16
CA LEU A 87 11.05 23.54 14.07
C LEU A 87 11.40 24.96 13.61
N ARG A 88 10.58 25.57 12.74
CA ARG A 88 10.78 26.96 12.29
C ARG A 88 10.43 28.00 13.35
N GLN A 89 9.52 27.67 14.27
CA GLN A 89 9.10 28.57 15.37
C GLN A 89 10.02 28.54 16.59
N ARG A 90 11.03 27.66 16.60
CA ARG A 90 11.99 27.49 17.69
C ARG A 90 13.34 28.09 17.34
#